data_AF-A0A931RGW5-F1
#
_entry.id   AF-A0A931RGW5-F1
#
_cell.length_a   1.000
_cell.length_b   1.000
_cell.length_c   1.000
_cell.angle_alpha   90.00
_cell.angle_beta   90.00
_cell.angle_gamma   90.00
#
_symmetry.space_group_name_H-M   'P 1'
#
loop_
_entity.id
_entity.type
_entity.pdbx_description
1 polymer ?
#
loop_
_entity_poly.entity_id
_entity_poly.type
_entity_poly.pdbx_seq_one_letter_code
_entity_poly.pdbx_strand_id
1 'polypeptide(L)'
;MQSSDGKTLAFPALQMQCPQKTCLVSVTNANGTSNPVAFNLTHRPAKKTRKGPPTVKILTPNGGERFVYGKDKINITWSGGRNSVVLYVKQRVGQPHNEQNDFDYGINWYGYIIAKDLSPSGSFEWDGKICNWLDMNDCKQVYPGFQKILALSEDKPNEQLTYETLWDLDHNNWDESDNPFIIVTPATISSLEVSSPNGEEKWLQEKNEYAWSWVDAGTTAPFDWKANGFASNGYTYPYYSWASGQVYSINLLKAGKFYRTMFSGLMLEYSNWNVHLNYFTFPYYVKNASDYTVEVVFHGPNGDVKDASNNIFTIGIVPGVVAVRGAMIDQFSRSPSQMPDGYHYWGGGQIHPGTRKDGTKLHPIPGSFWTGVFAFGMGTDDSSLATQKALYSSYYHI
;
A
#
# COMPACT_ATOMS: atom_id res chain seq x y z
N MET A 1 28.98 18.87 -15.56
CA MET A 1 28.89 17.40 -15.69
C MET A 1 28.38 17.08 -17.08
N GLN A 2 28.83 15.98 -17.69
CA GLN A 2 28.42 15.59 -19.04
C GLN A 2 27.43 14.42 -18.95
N SER A 3 26.32 14.53 -19.66
CA SER A 3 25.36 13.45 -19.87
C SER A 3 25.87 12.59 -21.03
N SER A 4 25.97 11.27 -20.83
CA SER A 4 26.47 10.35 -21.86
C SER A 4 25.43 10.05 -22.96
N ASP A 5 24.14 10.19 -22.65
CA ASP A 5 23.01 9.95 -23.54
C ASP A 5 22.32 11.25 -24.01
N GLY A 6 22.80 12.40 -23.55
CA GLY A 6 22.20 13.72 -23.81
C GLY A 6 20.82 13.92 -23.15
N LYS A 7 20.38 12.99 -22.30
CA LYS A 7 19.03 12.97 -21.70
C LYS A 7 19.06 12.86 -20.18
N THR A 8 20.03 12.13 -19.64
CA THR A 8 20.14 11.77 -18.23
C THR A 8 21.37 12.42 -17.61
N LEU A 9 21.18 13.12 -16.49
CA LEU A 9 22.25 13.64 -15.65
C LEU A 9 22.19 12.92 -14.30
N ALA A 10 23.26 12.19 -13.97
CA ALA A 10 23.44 11.57 -12.66
C ALA A 10 24.39 12.42 -11.82
N PHE A 11 24.05 12.63 -10.55
CA PHE A 11 24.92 13.32 -9.58
C PHE A 11 24.89 12.59 -8.23
N PRO A 12 26.04 12.52 -7.52
CA PRO A 12 26.10 11.92 -6.20
C PRO A 12 25.35 12.77 -5.17
N ALA A 13 24.43 12.15 -4.42
CA ALA A 13 23.56 12.82 -3.44
C ALA A 13 24.32 13.56 -2.32
N LEU A 14 25.58 13.21 -2.07
CA LEU A 14 26.39 13.70 -0.94
C LEU A 14 26.82 15.17 -1.01
N GLN A 15 26.66 15.86 -2.15
CA GLN A 15 27.07 17.26 -2.30
C GLN A 15 25.91 18.28 -2.25
N MET A 16 24.67 17.82 -2.11
CA MET A 16 23.51 18.73 -2.06
C MET A 16 23.17 19.09 -0.61
N GLN A 17 23.55 20.30 -0.18
CA GLN A 17 23.00 20.90 1.05
C GLN A 17 21.57 21.37 0.78
N CYS A 18 20.63 20.44 0.90
CA CYS A 18 19.20 20.69 0.74
C CYS A 18 18.53 20.75 2.12
N PRO A 19 17.97 21.90 2.54
CA PRO A 19 17.19 21.98 3.78
C PRO A 19 15.84 21.27 3.60
N GLN A 20 15.83 19.97 3.85
CA GLN A 20 14.71 19.05 4.16
C GLN A 20 13.37 19.11 3.41
N LYS A 21 13.08 19.98 2.43
CA LYS A 21 11.69 20.08 1.94
C LYS A 21 11.38 20.27 0.47
N THR A 22 12.35 20.54 -0.40
CA THR A 22 12.26 20.49 -1.88
C THR A 22 13.53 21.17 -2.36
N CYS A 23 14.22 20.61 -3.34
CA CYS A 23 15.30 21.34 -4.00
C CYS A 23 14.90 21.66 -5.44
N LEU A 24 15.27 22.86 -5.88
CA LEU A 24 15.13 23.27 -7.26
C LEU A 24 16.44 22.92 -7.96
N VAL A 25 16.38 22.01 -8.94
CA VAL A 25 17.50 21.72 -9.83
C VAL A 25 17.23 22.36 -11.18
N SER A 26 18.24 23.07 -11.68
CA SER A 26 18.28 23.54 -13.06
C SER A 26 19.58 23.06 -13.70
N VAL A 27 19.54 22.86 -15.01
CA VAL A 27 20.68 22.40 -15.80
C VAL A 27 21.13 23.57 -16.66
N THR A 28 22.38 24.00 -16.49
CA THR A 28 23.00 25.00 -17.36
C THR A 28 23.92 24.32 -18.36
N ASN A 29 23.74 24.63 -19.65
CA ASN A 29 24.65 24.26 -20.73
C ASN A 29 25.01 25.51 -21.56
N ALA A 30 25.76 25.32 -22.64
CA ALA A 30 26.17 26.42 -23.53
C ALA A 30 25.00 27.17 -24.19
N ASN A 31 23.81 26.56 -24.25
CA ASN A 31 22.59 27.12 -24.83
C ASN A 31 21.66 27.75 -23.77
N GLY A 32 22.09 27.83 -22.51
CA GLY A 32 21.34 28.48 -21.43
C GLY A 32 21.04 27.56 -20.24
N THR A 33 20.20 28.06 -19.34
CA THR A 33 19.77 27.36 -18.12
C THR A 33 18.33 26.90 -18.29
N SER A 34 18.05 25.64 -17.97
CA SER A 34 16.69 25.10 -17.97
C SER A 34 15.82 25.77 -16.89
N ASN A 35 14.50 25.68 -17.05
CA ASN A 35 13.61 26.00 -15.95
C ASN A 35 13.94 25.13 -14.72
N PRO A 36 13.90 25.69 -13.50
CA PRO A 36 14.10 24.90 -12.29
C PRO A 36 12.97 23.90 -12.12
N VAL A 37 13.32 22.64 -11.89
CA VAL A 37 12.39 21.55 -11.56
C VAL A 37 12.51 21.23 -10.09
N ALA A 38 11.38 21.19 -9.40
CA ALA A 38 11.31 20.74 -8.02
C ALA A 38 11.50 19.23 -7.95
N PHE A 39 12.49 18.79 -7.17
CA PHE A 39 12.65 17.38 -6.80
C PHE A 39 12.71 17.27 -5.27
N ASN A 40 12.04 16.26 -4.73
CA ASN A 40 12.06 15.96 -3.31
C ASN A 40 13.17 14.96 -3.03
N LEU A 41 14.23 15.42 -2.36
CA LEU A 41 15.12 14.52 -1.63
C LEU A 41 14.36 14.03 -0.41
N THR A 42 13.86 12.79 -0.47
CA THR A 42 13.42 12.06 0.71
C THR A 42 14.64 11.75 1.56
N HIS A 43 15.11 12.75 2.31
CA HIS A 43 16.16 12.57 3.29
C HIS A 43 15.56 11.77 4.44
N ARG A 44 15.64 10.45 4.37
CA ARG A 44 15.31 9.61 5.53
C ARG A 44 16.31 9.98 6.62
N PRO A 45 15.88 10.19 7.89
CA PRO A 45 16.81 10.44 8.98
C PRO A 45 17.89 9.36 8.94
N ALA A 46 19.16 9.77 9.01
CA ALA A 46 20.28 8.84 9.03
C ALA A 46 19.98 7.77 10.08
N LYS A 47 19.87 6.51 9.62
CA LYS A 47 19.75 5.34 10.49
C LYS A 47 20.84 5.49 11.55
N LYS A 48 20.47 5.53 12.85
CA LYS A 48 21.42 5.77 13.95
C LYS A 48 22.71 4.99 13.67
N THR A 49 23.84 5.69 13.59
CA THR A 49 25.15 5.08 13.35
C THR A 49 25.39 4.03 14.43
N ARG A 50 25.25 2.75 14.07
CA ARG A 50 25.50 1.64 14.97
C ARG A 50 27.02 1.49 15.12
N LYS A 51 27.53 1.65 16.35
CA LYS A 51 28.93 1.40 16.69
C LYS A 51 29.17 -0.11 16.70
N GLY A 52 29.73 -0.67 15.62
CA GLY A 52 30.16 -2.07 15.54
C GLY A 52 31.00 -2.35 14.28
N PRO A 53 31.87 -3.38 14.29
CA PRO A 53 32.67 -3.84 13.13
C PRO A 53 31.77 -4.29 11.97
N PRO A 54 32.30 -4.41 10.72
CA PRO A 54 31.63 -3.94 9.52
C PRO A 54 30.24 -4.55 9.39
N THR A 55 29.24 -3.74 9.73
CA THR A 55 27.84 -4.09 9.50
C THR A 55 27.67 -4.35 8.01
N VAL A 56 27.04 -5.47 7.68
CA VAL A 56 26.60 -5.72 6.31
C VAL A 56 25.78 -4.52 5.83
N LYS A 57 25.92 -4.16 4.55
CA LYS A 57 25.20 -3.04 3.94
C LYS A 57 24.73 -3.41 2.54
N ILE A 58 23.44 -3.28 2.28
CA ILE A 58 22.88 -3.47 0.94
C ILE A 58 23.26 -2.30 0.05
N LEU A 59 23.72 -2.59 -1.17
CA LEU A 59 24.10 -1.61 -2.18
C LEU A 59 23.13 -1.60 -3.37
N THR A 60 22.70 -2.78 -3.83
CA THR A 60 21.66 -2.93 -4.87
C THR A 60 20.79 -4.17 -4.62
N PRO A 61 19.50 -4.14 -4.99
CA PRO A 61 18.72 -2.94 -5.27
C PRO A 61 18.57 -2.08 -4.01
N ASN A 62 18.53 -0.75 -4.18
CA ASN A 62 18.46 0.21 -3.07
C ASN A 62 17.42 1.32 -3.26
N GLY A 63 16.55 1.20 -4.27
CA GLY A 63 15.40 2.08 -4.44
C GLY A 63 15.03 2.41 -5.87
N GLY A 64 13.75 2.27 -6.19
CA GLY A 64 13.17 2.75 -7.45
C GLY A 64 13.47 1.88 -8.67
N GLU A 65 14.27 0.82 -8.52
CA GLU A 65 14.48 -0.16 -9.58
C GLU A 65 13.17 -0.91 -9.90
N ARG A 66 13.03 -1.31 -11.16
CA ARG A 66 11.90 -2.09 -11.67
C ARG A 66 12.43 -3.35 -12.33
N PHE A 67 11.84 -4.48 -11.99
CA PHE A 67 12.15 -5.78 -12.57
C PHE A 67 10.89 -6.45 -13.07
N VAL A 68 10.97 -7.08 -14.23
CA VAL A 68 9.89 -7.84 -14.84
C VAL A 68 10.00 -9.29 -14.41
N TYR A 69 8.99 -9.73 -13.68
CA TYR A 69 8.84 -11.08 -13.16
C TYR A 69 9.01 -12.15 -14.26
N GLY A 70 9.84 -13.16 -13.98
CA GLY A 70 10.12 -14.27 -14.89
C GLY A 70 11.00 -13.94 -16.11
N LYS A 71 11.37 -12.66 -16.29
CA LYS A 71 12.22 -12.21 -17.39
C LYS A 71 13.57 -11.69 -16.89
N ASP A 72 13.53 -10.82 -15.88
CA ASP A 72 14.72 -10.15 -15.38
C ASP A 72 15.35 -10.96 -14.25
N LYS A 73 16.69 -10.93 -14.19
CA LYS A 73 17.45 -11.35 -13.03
C LYS A 73 17.90 -10.14 -12.24
N ILE A 74 17.84 -10.24 -10.92
CA ILE A 74 18.12 -9.14 -10.00
C ILE A 74 19.53 -9.35 -9.42
N ASN A 75 20.46 -8.44 -9.73
CA ASN A 75 21.79 -8.49 -9.13
C ASN A 75 21.78 -7.80 -7.76
N ILE A 76 21.79 -8.61 -6.70
CA ILE A 76 21.86 -8.14 -5.32
C ILE A 76 23.32 -7.95 -4.95
N THR A 77 23.71 -6.76 -4.49
CA THR A 77 25.08 -6.50 -4.04
C THR A 77 25.10 -5.92 -2.63
N TRP A 78 26.13 -6.29 -1.86
CA TRP A 78 26.33 -5.82 -0.50
C TRP A 78 27.81 -5.61 -0.19
N SER A 79 28.08 -4.87 0.87
CA SER A 79 29.42 -4.68 1.45
C SER A 79 29.42 -5.05 2.93
N GLY A 80 30.58 -5.35 3.49
CA GLY A 80 30.72 -5.74 4.89
C GLY A 80 30.16 -7.15 5.18
N GLY A 81 29.78 -7.36 6.44
CA GLY A 81 29.43 -8.68 6.97
C GLY A 81 30.63 -9.39 7.60
N ARG A 82 30.34 -10.48 8.31
CA ARG A 82 31.29 -11.35 8.99
C ARG A 82 30.99 -12.80 8.64
N ASN A 83 31.99 -13.50 8.12
CA ASN A 83 32.00 -14.92 7.70
C ASN A 83 30.90 -15.36 6.71
N SER A 84 29.64 -15.19 7.09
CA SER A 84 28.46 -15.58 6.33
C SER A 84 27.46 -14.43 6.26
N VAL A 85 26.80 -14.32 5.11
CA VAL A 85 25.69 -13.41 4.84
C VAL A 85 24.50 -14.21 4.32
N VAL A 86 23.32 -13.85 4.79
CA VAL A 86 22.03 -14.41 4.37
C VAL A 86 21.17 -13.29 3.81
N LEU A 87 20.52 -13.55 2.68
CA LEU A 87 19.66 -12.60 2.00
C LEU A 87 18.21 -13.01 2.14
N TYR A 88 17.37 -12.03 2.48
CA TYR A 88 15.92 -12.15 2.53
C TYR A 88 15.28 -11.13 1.60
N VAL A 89 14.06 -11.43 1.17
CA VAL A 89 13.16 -10.45 0.56
C VAL A 89 12.01 -10.14 1.52
N LYS A 90 11.72 -8.86 1.66
CA LYS A 90 10.53 -8.38 2.37
C LYS A 90 9.57 -7.72 1.40
N GLN A 91 8.30 -8.07 1.51
CA GLN A 91 7.23 -7.51 0.71
C GLN A 91 6.47 -6.47 1.52
N ARG A 92 6.10 -5.38 0.85
CA ARG A 92 5.18 -4.40 1.40
C ARG A 92 3.85 -5.06 1.72
N VAL A 93 3.36 -4.91 2.95
CA VAL A 93 2.08 -5.46 3.41
C VAL A 93 1.15 -4.32 3.79
N GLY A 94 -0.11 -4.42 3.36
CA GLY A 94 -1.20 -3.57 3.84
C GLY A 94 -1.11 -2.08 3.45
N GLN A 95 -1.71 -1.27 4.32
CA GLN A 95 -1.73 0.20 4.25
C GLN A 95 -0.53 0.78 5.02
N PRO A 96 -0.12 2.03 4.77
CA PRO A 96 0.88 2.66 5.64
C PRO A 96 0.32 2.81 7.06
N HIS A 97 1.15 2.71 8.09
CA HIS A 97 0.70 2.75 9.49
C HIS A 97 0.84 4.15 10.14
N ASN A 98 1.42 5.13 9.45
CA ASN A 98 1.70 6.45 10.03
C ASN A 98 1.61 7.63 9.04
N GLU A 99 1.76 8.85 9.58
CA GLU A 99 1.78 10.10 8.81
C GLU A 99 2.98 10.23 7.85
N GLN A 100 4.06 9.51 8.11
CA GLN A 100 5.29 9.53 7.33
C GLN A 100 5.22 8.65 6.08
N ASN A 101 4.07 7.99 5.84
CA ASN A 101 3.87 7.05 4.74
C ASN A 101 4.83 5.85 4.84
N ASP A 102 5.19 5.45 6.07
CA ASP A 102 5.93 4.22 6.29
C ASP A 102 4.98 3.04 6.12
N PHE A 103 5.42 2.11 5.28
CA PHE A 103 4.77 0.82 5.09
C PHE A 103 5.50 -0.24 5.88
N ASP A 104 4.75 -1.22 6.35
CA ASP A 104 5.34 -2.44 6.89
C ASP A 104 5.82 -3.33 5.76
N TYR A 105 6.99 -3.91 5.97
CA TYR A 105 7.60 -4.87 5.06
C TYR A 105 7.75 -6.18 5.82
N GLY A 106 6.83 -7.11 5.53
CA GLY A 106 6.83 -8.45 6.08
C GLY A 106 7.73 -9.37 5.25
N ILE A 107 8.30 -10.39 5.87
CA ILE A 107 8.95 -11.45 5.11
C ILE A 107 7.87 -12.29 4.46
N ASN A 108 8.06 -12.57 3.17
CA ASN A 108 7.00 -13.09 2.33
C ASN A 108 6.38 -14.36 2.91
N TRP A 109 7.18 -15.27 3.47
CA TRP A 109 6.76 -16.38 4.34
C TRP A 109 7.81 -16.71 5.39
N TYR A 110 7.37 -17.13 6.59
CA TYR A 110 8.27 -17.54 7.66
C TYR A 110 9.24 -18.63 7.20
N GLY A 111 10.53 -18.37 7.38
CA GLY A 111 11.58 -19.32 7.03
C GLY A 111 11.89 -19.40 5.53
N TYR A 112 11.50 -18.45 4.68
CA TYR A 112 11.96 -18.39 3.28
C TYR A 112 13.04 -17.32 3.08
N ILE A 113 14.08 -17.67 2.33
CA ILE A 113 15.25 -16.83 2.04
C ILE A 113 15.59 -16.80 0.56
N ILE A 114 16.35 -15.80 0.13
CA ILE A 114 16.92 -15.76 -1.22
C ILE A 114 18.11 -16.70 -1.31
N ALA A 115 19.05 -16.57 -0.38
CA ALA A 115 20.29 -17.36 -0.32
C ALA A 115 20.94 -17.24 1.06
N LYS A 116 21.74 -18.23 1.45
CA LYS A 116 22.54 -18.27 2.68
C LYS A 116 23.96 -18.72 2.40
N ASP A 117 24.81 -18.65 3.41
CA ASP A 117 26.22 -19.06 3.35
C ASP A 117 27.04 -18.25 2.32
N LEU A 118 26.67 -16.98 2.12
CA LEU A 118 27.33 -16.08 1.19
C LEU A 118 28.54 -15.41 1.85
N SER A 119 29.58 -15.12 1.06
CA SER A 119 30.76 -14.42 1.57
C SER A 119 30.46 -12.97 1.99
N PRO A 120 31.22 -12.40 2.95
CA PRO A 120 31.20 -10.97 3.21
C PRO A 120 31.55 -10.17 1.96
N SER A 121 30.87 -9.04 1.74
CA SER A 121 30.99 -8.19 0.54
C SER A 121 30.91 -8.98 -0.78
N GLY A 122 29.73 -9.06 -1.37
CA GLY A 122 29.53 -9.89 -2.54
C GLY A 122 28.40 -9.44 -3.46
N SER A 123 28.13 -10.28 -4.44
CA SER A 123 27.03 -10.16 -5.38
C SER A 123 26.33 -11.50 -5.55
N PHE A 124 25.01 -11.48 -5.68
CA PHE A 124 24.18 -12.65 -5.92
C PHE A 124 23.16 -12.34 -7.02
N GLU A 125 23.16 -13.15 -8.07
CA GLU A 125 22.18 -13.05 -9.14
C GLU A 125 20.92 -13.83 -8.74
N TRP A 126 19.84 -13.11 -8.47
CA TRP A 126 18.57 -13.65 -8.00
C TRP A 126 17.54 -13.74 -9.14
N ASP A 127 16.91 -14.90 -9.29
CA ASP A 127 15.90 -15.18 -10.33
C ASP A 127 14.44 -15.01 -9.85
N GLY A 128 14.23 -14.33 -8.71
CA GLY A 128 12.92 -14.12 -8.11
C GLY A 128 12.43 -15.25 -7.21
N LYS A 129 13.21 -16.33 -7.02
CA LYS A 129 12.83 -17.44 -6.12
C LYS A 129 13.29 -17.25 -4.68
N ILE A 130 12.43 -17.61 -3.75
CA ILE A 130 12.75 -17.74 -2.33
C ILE A 130 12.64 -19.21 -1.94
N CYS A 131 13.59 -19.71 -1.16
CA CYS A 131 13.67 -21.11 -0.76
C CYS A 131 13.50 -21.27 0.74
N ASN A 132 12.94 -22.40 1.17
CA ASN A 132 12.84 -22.72 2.58
C ASN A 132 14.24 -22.77 3.22
N TRP A 133 14.37 -22.18 4.39
CA TRP A 133 15.61 -22.06 5.16
C TRP A 133 16.25 -23.43 5.44
N LEU A 134 15.41 -24.40 5.84
CA LEU A 134 15.82 -25.74 6.23
C LEU A 134 16.09 -26.60 5.00
N ASP A 135 15.25 -26.45 3.97
CA ASP A 135 15.33 -27.20 2.72
C ASP A 135 15.43 -26.23 1.53
N MET A 136 16.66 -25.93 1.13
CA MET A 136 16.95 -25.07 -0.02
C MET A 136 16.43 -25.63 -1.35
N ASN A 137 15.81 -26.82 -1.38
CA ASN A 137 15.15 -27.37 -2.56
C ASN A 137 13.67 -26.97 -2.66
N ASP A 138 13.00 -26.60 -1.55
CA ASP A 138 11.63 -26.07 -1.59
C ASP A 138 11.67 -24.57 -1.91
N CYS A 139 11.81 -24.27 -3.20
CA CYS A 139 11.84 -22.91 -3.72
C CYS A 139 10.52 -22.51 -4.37
N LYS A 140 10.02 -21.32 -4.03
CA LYS A 140 8.83 -20.72 -4.61
C LYS A 140 9.15 -19.34 -5.14
N GLN A 141 8.32 -18.89 -6.06
CA GLN A 141 8.51 -17.58 -6.66
C GLN A 141 7.96 -16.49 -5.75
N VAL A 142 8.68 -15.37 -5.68
CA VAL A 142 8.25 -14.19 -4.91
C VAL A 142 7.02 -13.55 -5.58
N TYR A 143 6.09 -13.06 -4.77
CA TYR A 143 4.95 -12.32 -5.31
C TYR A 143 5.41 -10.99 -5.93
N PRO A 144 4.85 -10.59 -7.09
CA PRO A 144 5.03 -9.25 -7.63
C PRO A 144 4.55 -8.19 -6.63
N GLY A 145 5.22 -7.04 -6.59
CA GLY A 145 4.90 -5.97 -5.66
C GLY A 145 6.10 -5.09 -5.32
N PHE A 146 5.91 -4.23 -4.32
CA PHE A 146 6.98 -3.43 -3.73
C PHE A 146 7.76 -4.28 -2.73
N GLN A 147 9.06 -4.39 -2.97
CA GLN A 147 9.94 -5.31 -2.26
C GLN A 147 11.16 -4.57 -1.69
N LYS A 148 11.76 -5.15 -0.67
CA LYS A 148 13.04 -4.74 -0.09
C LYS A 148 13.95 -5.95 0.11
N ILE A 149 15.26 -5.74 0.02
CA ILE A 149 16.24 -6.75 0.37
C ILE A 149 16.73 -6.50 1.79
N LEU A 150 16.84 -7.57 2.57
CA LEU A 150 17.47 -7.56 3.89
C LEU A 150 18.68 -8.51 3.84
N ALA A 151 19.84 -8.01 4.23
CA ALA A 151 21.02 -8.83 4.52
C ALA A 151 21.20 -8.99 6.02
N LEU A 152 21.45 -10.22 6.45
CA LEU A 152 21.75 -10.62 7.82
C LEU A 152 23.13 -11.26 7.83
N SER A 153 23.96 -10.97 8.82
CA SER A 153 25.33 -11.51 8.92
C SER A 153 25.71 -11.78 10.36
N GLU A 154 26.70 -12.63 10.62
CA GLU A 154 27.09 -13.02 11.99
C GLU A 154 27.52 -11.81 12.85
N ASP A 155 27.02 -11.69 14.08
CA ASP A 155 27.53 -10.74 15.08
C ASP A 155 28.88 -11.21 15.65
N LYS A 156 29.07 -12.53 15.77
CA LYS A 156 30.28 -13.17 16.35
C LYS A 156 30.84 -14.25 15.43
N PRO A 157 32.16 -14.51 15.44
CA PRO A 157 32.71 -15.53 14.56
C PRO A 157 32.11 -16.91 14.85
N ASN A 158 31.65 -17.59 13.79
CA ASN A 158 31.02 -18.92 13.83
C ASN A 158 29.66 -18.92 14.54
N GLU A 159 29.00 -17.76 14.63
CA GLU A 159 27.59 -17.72 15.00
C GLU A 159 26.78 -18.43 13.93
N GLN A 160 25.94 -19.37 14.35
CA GLN A 160 25.03 -20.03 13.43
C GLN A 160 23.84 -19.10 13.20
N LEU A 161 23.74 -18.54 11.99
CA LEU A 161 22.52 -17.86 11.57
C LEU A 161 21.41 -18.89 11.43
N THR A 162 20.23 -18.58 11.96
CA THR A 162 19.00 -19.36 11.83
C THR A 162 17.84 -18.44 11.45
N TYR A 163 16.65 -19.00 11.18
CA TYR A 163 15.49 -18.15 10.88
C TYR A 163 15.03 -17.34 12.11
N GLU A 164 15.34 -17.81 13.31
CA GLU A 164 15.06 -17.12 14.58
C GLU A 164 15.97 -15.91 14.79
N THR A 165 17.19 -15.92 14.24
CA THR A 165 18.15 -14.79 14.34
C THR A 165 17.56 -13.48 13.82
N LEU A 166 16.65 -13.54 12.86
CA LEU A 166 15.93 -12.38 12.35
C LEU A 166 15.09 -11.66 13.44
N TRP A 167 14.57 -12.43 14.39
CA TRP A 167 13.70 -11.95 15.46
C TRP A 167 14.46 -11.72 16.77
N ASP A 168 15.75 -12.02 16.79
CA ASP A 168 16.62 -11.73 17.91
C ASP A 168 16.87 -10.22 17.99
N LEU A 169 16.38 -9.59 19.07
CA LEU A 169 16.52 -8.16 19.31
C LEU A 169 17.97 -7.75 19.61
N ASP A 170 18.81 -8.69 20.05
CA ASP A 170 20.21 -8.43 20.35
C ASP A 170 21.10 -8.54 19.09
N HIS A 171 20.60 -9.20 18.04
CA HIS A 171 21.31 -9.35 16.78
C HIS A 171 21.35 -8.03 15.99
N ASN A 172 22.55 -7.55 15.67
CA ASN A 172 22.73 -6.17 15.19
C ASN A 172 23.47 -6.02 13.85
N ASN A 173 24.06 -7.08 13.30
CA ASN A 173 24.74 -7.09 12.02
C ASN A 173 23.79 -7.41 10.86
N TRP A 174 22.90 -6.46 10.57
CA TRP A 174 21.98 -6.53 9.46
C TRP A 174 21.79 -5.18 8.79
N ASP A 175 21.40 -5.20 7.52
CA ASP A 175 20.96 -4.02 6.80
C ASP A 175 19.84 -4.34 5.81
N GLU A 176 19.05 -3.32 5.49
CA GLU A 176 17.90 -3.42 4.60
C GLU A 176 18.03 -2.31 3.55
N SER A 177 17.69 -2.61 2.30
CA SER A 177 17.62 -1.62 1.23
C SER A 177 16.84 -0.37 1.67
N ASP A 178 17.42 0.80 1.40
CA ASP A 178 16.93 2.10 1.87
C ASP A 178 15.47 2.34 1.41
N ASN A 179 15.22 2.12 0.12
CA ASN A 179 13.93 2.29 -0.52
C ASN A 179 13.48 0.99 -1.20
N PRO A 180 12.16 0.81 -1.40
CA PRO A 180 11.66 -0.35 -2.13
C PRO A 180 12.04 -0.28 -3.61
N PHE A 181 12.24 -1.46 -4.20
CA PHE A 181 12.17 -1.68 -5.63
C PHE A 181 10.83 -2.35 -5.96
N ILE A 182 10.50 -2.48 -7.24
CA ILE A 182 9.25 -3.10 -7.68
C ILE A 182 9.50 -4.29 -8.60
N ILE A 183 8.86 -5.42 -8.30
CA ILE A 183 8.76 -6.56 -9.21
C ILE A 183 7.37 -6.49 -9.85
N VAL A 184 7.31 -6.24 -11.15
CA VAL A 184 6.06 -6.15 -11.92
C VAL A 184 5.83 -7.43 -12.71
N THR A 185 4.59 -7.75 -13.06
CA THR A 185 4.31 -8.86 -13.97
C THR A 185 4.59 -8.45 -15.42
N PRO A 186 4.71 -9.41 -16.35
CA PRO A 186 4.77 -9.12 -17.78
C PRO A 186 3.44 -8.60 -18.36
N ALA A 187 2.36 -8.65 -17.59
CA ALA A 187 1.07 -8.17 -18.05
C ALA A 187 1.16 -6.69 -18.40
N THR A 188 0.28 -6.23 -19.30
CA THR A 188 0.15 -4.80 -19.62
C THR A 188 -1.31 -4.38 -19.54
N ILE A 189 -1.52 -3.09 -19.30
CA ILE A 189 -2.81 -2.43 -19.52
C ILE A 189 -2.60 -1.30 -20.52
N SER A 190 -3.60 -1.02 -21.34
CA SER A 190 -3.55 0.02 -22.37
C SER A 190 -4.12 1.35 -21.88
N SER A 191 -5.10 1.32 -20.99
CA SER A 191 -5.70 2.52 -20.40
C SER A 191 -6.28 2.25 -19.03
N LEU A 192 -6.44 3.32 -18.27
CA LEU A 192 -7.07 3.36 -16.95
C LEU A 192 -8.02 4.56 -16.89
N GLU A 193 -9.16 4.40 -16.25
CA GLU A 193 -10.17 5.45 -16.02
C GLU A 193 -10.69 5.33 -14.59
N VAL A 194 -10.44 6.32 -13.74
CA VAL A 194 -10.98 6.40 -12.39
C VAL A 194 -12.37 7.03 -12.43
N SER A 195 -13.38 6.26 -12.02
CA SER A 195 -14.78 6.70 -12.02
C SER A 195 -15.29 7.10 -10.65
N SER A 196 -14.66 6.66 -9.55
CA SER A 196 -15.00 7.07 -8.19
C SER A 196 -13.78 7.04 -7.26
N PRO A 197 -13.62 8.02 -6.34
CA PRO A 197 -14.40 9.26 -6.25
C PRO A 197 -14.22 10.13 -7.50
N ASN A 198 -15.22 10.88 -7.91
CA ASN A 198 -15.18 11.75 -9.08
C ASN A 198 -16.01 13.03 -8.90
N GLY A 199 -16.16 13.50 -7.67
CA GLY A 199 -16.72 14.82 -7.33
C GLY A 199 -17.84 14.74 -6.31
N GLU A 200 -17.90 15.75 -5.44
CA GLU A 200 -18.96 15.96 -4.43
C GLU A 200 -19.01 14.91 -3.30
N GLU A 201 -18.23 13.82 -3.38
CA GLU A 201 -18.17 12.85 -2.30
C GLU A 201 -17.59 13.49 -1.04
N LYS A 202 -18.18 13.13 0.08
CA LYS A 202 -17.72 13.54 1.40
C LYS A 202 -17.51 12.30 2.24
N TRP A 203 -16.32 12.08 2.71
CA TRP A 203 -15.98 10.95 3.56
C TRP A 203 -15.73 11.47 4.96
N LEU A 204 -16.35 10.85 5.95
CA LEU A 204 -16.03 11.15 7.34
C LEU A 204 -14.59 10.72 7.63
N GLN A 205 -14.00 11.32 8.65
CA GLN A 205 -12.83 10.74 9.28
C GLN A 205 -13.26 10.34 10.68
N GLU A 206 -13.38 9.03 10.90
CA GLU A 206 -13.69 8.50 12.22
C GLU A 206 -12.52 7.70 12.76
N LYS A 207 -12.08 8.07 13.95
CA LYS A 207 -11.22 7.21 14.77
C LYS A 207 -12.12 6.15 15.41
N ASN A 208 -12.19 4.97 14.83
CA ASN A 208 -12.78 3.79 15.45
C ASN A 208 -11.88 3.27 16.59
N GLU A 209 -12.16 3.66 17.83
CA GLU A 209 -11.41 3.22 19.00
C GLU A 209 -11.63 1.74 19.38
N TYR A 210 -12.52 1.04 18.67
CA TYR A 210 -12.92 -0.35 18.95
C TYR A 210 -12.51 -1.35 17.85
N ALA A 211 -11.70 -0.97 16.87
CA ALA A 211 -11.19 -1.94 15.90
C ALA A 211 -10.14 -2.84 16.57
N TRP A 212 -10.51 -4.11 16.83
CA TRP A 212 -9.63 -5.13 17.40
C TRP A 212 -8.61 -5.69 16.39
N SER A 213 -8.56 -5.15 15.17
CA SER A 213 -7.68 -5.59 14.09
C SER A 213 -6.76 -4.45 13.64
N TRP A 214 -5.61 -4.83 13.08
CA TRP A 214 -4.54 -3.99 12.51
C TRP A 214 -4.99 -3.06 11.35
N VAL A 215 -6.30 -2.88 11.16
CA VAL A 215 -6.87 -1.98 10.17
C VAL A 215 -7.01 -0.64 10.87
N ASP A 216 -6.08 0.28 10.56
CA ASP A 216 -6.12 1.65 11.05
C ASP A 216 -7.54 2.21 10.87
N ALA A 217 -8.14 2.54 12.00
CA ALA A 217 -9.44 3.17 12.14
C ALA A 217 -9.65 4.28 11.09
N GLY A 218 -10.74 4.21 10.34
CA GLY A 218 -11.05 5.21 9.33
C GLY A 218 -12.40 4.97 8.65
N THR A 219 -12.80 5.91 7.78
CA THR A 219 -13.97 5.71 6.92
C THR A 219 -13.57 4.95 5.67
N THR A 220 -14.25 3.85 5.42
CA THR A 220 -14.11 3.06 4.19
C THR A 220 -14.83 3.76 3.05
N ALA A 221 -14.11 4.18 2.02
CA ALA A 221 -14.71 4.74 0.81
C ALA A 221 -14.64 3.74 -0.36
N PRO A 222 -15.69 3.67 -1.18
CA PRO A 222 -15.65 2.95 -2.44
C PRO A 222 -14.82 3.72 -3.47
N PHE A 223 -13.88 3.00 -4.09
CA PHE A 223 -13.11 3.47 -5.22
C PHE A 223 -13.45 2.58 -6.40
N ASP A 224 -13.74 3.22 -7.52
CA ASP A 224 -14.08 2.56 -8.77
C ASP A 224 -13.14 3.04 -9.87
N TRP A 225 -12.60 2.08 -10.61
CA TRP A 225 -11.88 2.35 -11.83
C TRP A 225 -12.10 1.26 -12.86
N LYS A 226 -11.85 1.62 -14.11
CA LYS A 226 -11.90 0.75 -15.26
C LYS A 226 -10.52 0.66 -15.89
N ALA A 227 -10.07 -0.56 -16.14
CA ALA A 227 -8.80 -0.80 -16.83
C ALA A 227 -9.08 -1.56 -18.13
N ASN A 228 -8.49 -1.11 -19.23
CA ASN A 228 -8.70 -1.72 -20.55
C ASN A 228 -7.42 -2.33 -21.11
N GLY A 229 -7.60 -3.37 -21.92
CA GLY A 229 -6.49 -4.04 -22.60
C GLY A 229 -5.58 -4.77 -21.62
N PHE A 230 -6.17 -5.39 -20.59
CA PHE A 230 -5.48 -6.39 -19.78
C PHE A 230 -5.01 -7.50 -20.70
N ALA A 231 -3.70 -7.55 -20.93
CA ALA A 231 -3.06 -8.62 -21.67
C ALA A 231 -2.20 -9.40 -20.68
N SER A 232 -2.72 -10.49 -20.12
CA SER A 232 -1.86 -11.50 -19.52
C SER A 232 -1.20 -12.31 -20.63
N ASN A 233 0.12 -12.46 -20.57
CA ASN A 233 0.89 -13.21 -21.57
C ASN A 233 0.68 -14.74 -21.45
N GLY A 234 -0.57 -15.20 -21.49
CA GLY A 234 -0.94 -16.60 -21.74
C GLY A 234 -0.47 -17.63 -20.70
N TYR A 235 0.15 -17.24 -19.59
CA TYR A 235 0.53 -18.15 -18.51
C TYR A 235 -0.69 -18.56 -17.70
N THR A 236 -1.53 -19.39 -18.32
CA THR A 236 -2.61 -20.14 -17.70
C THR A 236 -2.01 -21.31 -16.93
N TYR A 237 -1.31 -21.05 -15.83
CA TYR A 237 -0.99 -22.11 -14.88
C TYR A 237 -2.24 -22.37 -14.03
N PRO A 238 -2.87 -23.56 -14.10
CA PRO A 238 -4.23 -23.77 -13.62
C PRO A 238 -4.40 -23.77 -12.09
N TYR A 239 -3.35 -23.46 -11.33
CA TYR A 239 -3.39 -23.53 -9.85
C TYR A 239 -2.79 -22.31 -9.13
N TYR A 240 -2.13 -21.38 -9.83
CA TYR A 240 -1.45 -20.24 -9.21
C TYR A 240 -1.43 -19.01 -10.14
N SER A 241 -2.54 -18.25 -10.15
CA SER A 241 -2.82 -17.13 -11.06
C SER A 241 -2.13 -15.79 -10.73
N TRP A 242 -1.17 -15.77 -9.80
CA TRP A 242 -0.52 -14.50 -9.41
C TRP A 242 0.44 -13.94 -10.47
N ALA A 243 0.86 -14.76 -11.45
CA ALA A 243 1.67 -14.30 -12.59
C ALA A 243 0.87 -13.48 -13.63
N SER A 244 -0.47 -13.51 -13.59
CA SER A 244 -1.33 -12.72 -14.47
C SER A 244 -1.89 -11.45 -13.81
N GLY A 245 -1.53 -11.17 -12.56
CA GLY A 245 -1.95 -9.95 -11.89
C GLY A 245 -1.19 -8.71 -12.37
N GLN A 246 -1.60 -7.53 -11.96
CA GLN A 246 -0.90 -6.27 -12.16
C GLN A 246 -0.61 -5.60 -10.82
N VAL A 247 0.62 -5.13 -10.63
CA VAL A 247 0.94 -4.37 -9.42
C VAL A 247 0.34 -2.98 -9.58
N TYR A 248 -0.38 -2.52 -8.57
CA TYR A 248 -0.98 -1.19 -8.58
C TYR A 248 -0.78 -0.48 -7.24
N SER A 249 -0.91 0.84 -7.29
CA SER A 249 -0.99 1.70 -6.11
C SER A 249 -2.14 2.69 -6.24
N ILE A 250 -2.65 3.12 -5.10
CA ILE A 250 -3.67 4.16 -4.99
C ILE A 250 -3.04 5.29 -4.20
N ASN A 251 -2.95 6.45 -4.81
CA ASN A 251 -2.38 7.65 -4.24
C ASN A 251 -3.48 8.65 -3.95
N LEU A 252 -3.40 9.27 -2.78
CA LEU A 252 -4.19 10.44 -2.43
C LEU A 252 -3.40 11.68 -2.84
N LEU A 253 -4.04 12.58 -3.57
CA LEU A 253 -3.47 13.88 -3.93
C LEU A 253 -4.23 14.97 -3.19
N LYS A 254 -3.53 16.01 -2.76
CA LYS A 254 -4.11 17.19 -2.13
C LYS A 254 -3.78 18.42 -2.98
N ALA A 255 -4.79 19.17 -3.39
CA ALA A 255 -4.66 20.28 -4.33
C ALA A 255 -3.86 19.88 -5.59
N GLY A 256 -4.13 18.69 -6.12
CA GLY A 256 -3.46 18.12 -7.30
C GLY A 256 -2.00 17.69 -7.10
N LYS A 257 -1.46 17.74 -5.87
CA LYS A 257 -0.10 17.27 -5.56
C LYS A 257 -0.15 15.96 -4.81
N PHE A 258 0.81 15.06 -5.10
CA PHE A 258 0.96 13.82 -4.33
C PHE A 258 1.02 14.14 -2.84
N TYR A 259 0.09 13.57 -2.09
CA TYR A 259 0.05 13.70 -0.65
C TYR A 259 0.58 12.41 -0.02
N ARG A 260 0.07 11.25 -0.44
CA ARG A 260 0.54 9.94 0.03
C ARG A 260 0.04 8.78 -0.82
N THR A 261 0.63 7.61 -0.61
CA THR A 261 0.06 6.34 -1.06
C THR A 261 -0.90 5.82 0.01
N MET A 262 -2.09 5.40 -0.38
CA MET A 262 -3.13 4.84 0.47
C MET A 262 -3.03 3.32 0.53
N PHE A 263 -2.73 2.72 -0.62
CA PHE A 263 -2.68 1.28 -0.78
C PHE A 263 -1.75 0.92 -1.93
N SER A 264 -1.19 -0.28 -1.88
CA SER A 264 -0.57 -0.92 -3.04
C SER A 264 -0.72 -2.43 -2.94
N GLY A 265 -0.94 -3.09 -4.07
CA GLY A 265 -1.15 -4.52 -4.09
C GLY A 265 -1.01 -5.11 -5.49
N LEU A 266 -1.43 -6.37 -5.61
CA LEU A 266 -1.50 -7.09 -6.87
C LEU A 266 -2.97 -7.28 -7.23
N MET A 267 -3.40 -6.71 -8.34
CA MET A 267 -4.74 -6.92 -8.87
C MET A 267 -4.72 -8.14 -9.78
N LEU A 268 -5.45 -9.19 -9.42
CA LEU A 268 -5.57 -10.37 -10.25
C LEU A 268 -6.57 -10.11 -11.39
N GLU A 269 -6.21 -10.54 -12.60
CA GLU A 269 -7.12 -10.51 -13.74
C GLU A 269 -8.26 -11.52 -13.51
N TYR A 270 -9.50 -11.04 -13.56
CA TYR A 270 -10.67 -11.88 -13.71
C TYR A 270 -11.25 -11.63 -15.10
N SER A 271 -11.48 -12.70 -15.87
CA SER A 271 -11.79 -12.71 -17.31
C SER A 271 -13.03 -11.91 -17.76
N ASN A 272 -13.74 -11.28 -16.83
CA ASN A 272 -14.97 -10.54 -17.07
C ASN A 272 -15.07 -9.22 -16.26
N TRP A 273 -14.04 -8.83 -15.53
CA TRP A 273 -14.06 -7.63 -14.67
C TRP A 273 -13.24 -6.53 -15.31
N ASN A 274 -13.88 -5.72 -16.16
CA ASN A 274 -13.28 -4.48 -16.65
C ASN A 274 -13.44 -3.33 -15.64
N VAL A 275 -14.32 -3.49 -14.65
CA VAL A 275 -14.59 -2.51 -13.59
C VAL A 275 -14.18 -3.14 -12.27
N HIS A 276 -13.38 -2.40 -11.50
CA HIS A 276 -12.93 -2.81 -10.18
C HIS A 276 -13.51 -1.87 -9.14
N LEU A 277 -14.38 -2.43 -8.30
CA LEU A 277 -14.84 -1.78 -7.08
C LEU A 277 -14.00 -2.30 -5.94
N ASN A 278 -13.28 -1.40 -5.28
CA ASN A 278 -12.53 -1.71 -4.08
C ASN A 278 -12.91 -0.73 -2.97
N TYR A 279 -13.01 -1.26 -1.76
CA TYR A 279 -13.30 -0.48 -0.57
C TYR A 279 -11.99 -0.21 0.16
N PHE A 280 -11.65 1.08 0.34
CA PHE A 280 -10.43 1.49 1.05
C PHE A 280 -10.75 2.35 2.24
N THR A 281 -10.16 2.00 3.37
CA THR A 281 -10.25 2.81 4.59
C THR A 281 -9.25 3.96 4.51
N PHE A 282 -9.72 5.19 4.65
CA PHE A 282 -8.85 6.35 4.85
C PHE A 282 -8.26 6.30 6.26
N PRO A 283 -6.93 6.21 6.43
CA PRO A 283 -6.36 6.17 7.76
C PRO A 283 -6.70 7.42 8.58
N TYR A 284 -6.86 7.27 9.90
CA TYR A 284 -7.23 8.34 10.84
C TYR A 284 -6.28 9.56 10.84
N TYR A 285 -5.08 9.44 10.28
CA TYR A 285 -4.09 10.51 10.22
C TYR A 285 -4.16 11.34 8.92
N VAL A 286 -5.05 11.00 7.98
CA VAL A 286 -5.28 11.81 6.76
C VAL A 286 -5.99 13.10 7.14
N LYS A 287 -5.39 14.28 6.93
CA LYS A 287 -6.00 15.52 7.45
C LYS A 287 -7.34 15.85 6.79
N ASN A 288 -8.27 16.40 7.56
CA ASN A 288 -9.50 16.96 7.00
C ASN A 288 -9.21 18.05 5.96
N ALA A 289 -9.78 17.92 4.76
CA ALA A 289 -9.72 18.91 3.69
C ALA A 289 -10.75 18.62 2.58
N SER A 290 -11.03 19.62 1.74
CA SER A 290 -12.00 19.53 0.64
C SER A 290 -11.38 19.59 -0.75
N ASP A 291 -10.07 19.37 -0.84
CA ASP A 291 -9.25 19.52 -2.05
C ASP A 291 -8.54 18.22 -2.44
N TYR A 292 -9.13 17.06 -2.09
CA TYR A 292 -8.54 15.76 -2.39
C TYR A 292 -8.96 15.23 -3.75
N THR A 293 -8.03 14.59 -4.45
CA THR A 293 -8.29 13.68 -5.58
C THR A 293 -7.59 12.36 -5.34
N VAL A 294 -7.97 11.32 -6.07
CA VAL A 294 -7.26 10.03 -6.07
C VAL A 294 -6.56 9.85 -7.40
N GLU A 295 -5.37 9.24 -7.39
CA GLU A 295 -4.71 8.69 -8.57
C GLU A 295 -4.55 7.18 -8.37
N VAL A 296 -4.97 6.40 -9.36
CA VAL A 296 -4.66 4.97 -9.44
C VAL A 296 -3.50 4.81 -10.40
N VAL A 297 -2.48 4.05 -10.00
CA VAL A 297 -1.28 3.79 -10.80
C VAL A 297 -1.11 2.30 -10.96
N PHE A 298 -1.12 1.83 -12.20
CA PHE A 298 -0.73 0.48 -12.59
C PHE A 298 0.74 0.46 -12.99
N HIS A 299 1.50 -0.43 -12.39
CA HIS A 299 2.92 -0.57 -12.62
C HIS A 299 3.20 -1.74 -13.57
N GLY A 300 3.44 -1.42 -14.85
CA GLY A 300 3.71 -2.41 -15.89
C GLY A 300 5.19 -2.53 -16.24
N PRO A 301 5.56 -3.48 -17.12
CA PRO A 301 6.94 -3.68 -17.56
C PRO A 301 7.50 -2.49 -18.35
N ASN A 302 6.63 -1.70 -19.00
CA ASN A 302 7.01 -0.57 -19.86
C ASN A 302 6.80 0.80 -19.19
N GLY A 303 6.66 0.83 -17.86
CA GLY A 303 6.36 2.04 -17.09
C GLY A 303 4.96 2.00 -16.47
N ASP A 304 4.54 3.16 -15.97
CA ASP A 304 3.28 3.30 -15.24
C ASP A 304 2.16 3.79 -16.16
N VAL A 305 0.97 3.20 -16.00
CA VAL A 305 -0.28 3.70 -16.55
C VAL A 305 -1.10 4.22 -15.38
N LYS A 306 -1.52 5.47 -15.45
CA LYS A 306 -2.17 6.13 -14.33
C LYS A 306 -3.28 7.03 -14.78
N ASP A 307 -4.25 7.20 -13.91
CA ASP A 307 -5.35 8.13 -14.07
C ASP A 307 -5.78 8.66 -12.70
N ALA A 308 -6.37 9.84 -12.69
CA ALA A 308 -6.83 10.50 -11.49
C ALA A 308 -8.30 10.91 -11.60
N SER A 309 -8.98 10.92 -10.46
CA SER A 309 -10.34 11.46 -10.38
C SER A 309 -10.39 12.89 -10.91
N ASN A 310 -11.39 13.19 -11.75
CA ASN A 310 -11.49 14.47 -12.45
C ASN A 310 -11.89 15.63 -11.52
N ASN A 311 -12.63 15.33 -10.45
CA ASN A 311 -13.10 16.33 -9.50
C ASN A 311 -12.60 16.05 -8.08
N ILE A 312 -12.55 17.12 -7.29
CA ILE A 312 -12.17 17.06 -5.88
C ILE A 312 -13.29 16.45 -5.03
N PHE A 313 -12.90 15.73 -3.98
CA PHE A 313 -13.76 15.25 -2.91
C PHE A 313 -13.28 15.74 -1.55
N THR A 314 -14.13 15.60 -0.54
CA THR A 314 -13.85 16.03 0.83
C THR A 314 -13.60 14.85 1.75
N ILE A 315 -12.56 14.94 2.58
CA ILE A 315 -12.35 14.08 3.74
C ILE A 315 -12.50 14.97 4.97
N GLY A 316 -13.37 14.59 5.90
CA GLY A 316 -13.54 15.25 7.19
C GLY A 316 -14.98 15.33 7.65
N ILE A 317 -15.26 16.25 8.56
CA ILE A 317 -16.60 16.38 9.15
C ILE A 317 -17.60 16.76 8.06
N VAL A 318 -18.59 15.91 7.84
CA VAL A 318 -19.71 16.17 6.93
C VAL A 318 -20.84 16.80 7.73
N PRO A 319 -21.11 18.12 7.57
CA PRO A 319 -22.22 18.75 8.27
C PRO A 319 -23.54 18.10 7.85
N GLY A 320 -24.40 17.77 8.81
CA GLY A 320 -25.72 17.19 8.54
C GLY A 320 -25.77 15.66 8.49
N VAL A 321 -24.64 14.94 8.59
CA VAL A 321 -24.68 13.49 8.83
C VAL A 321 -24.81 13.22 10.32
N VAL A 322 -25.91 12.62 10.73
CA VAL A 322 -26.09 12.09 12.08
C VAL A 322 -25.89 10.59 12.02
N ALA A 323 -24.77 10.11 12.57
CA ALA A 323 -24.59 8.70 12.85
C ALA A 323 -25.26 8.38 14.19
N VAL A 324 -26.26 7.51 14.18
CA VAL A 324 -26.87 6.95 15.39
C VAL A 324 -26.21 5.61 15.65
N ARG A 325 -25.65 5.47 16.85
CA ARG A 325 -25.10 4.21 17.36
C ARG A 325 -25.87 3.83 18.62
N GLY A 326 -26.14 2.55 18.78
CA GLY A 326 -26.76 2.05 19.99
C GLY A 326 -26.50 0.57 20.18
N ALA A 327 -26.86 0.08 21.36
CA ALA A 327 -26.93 -1.34 21.65
C ALA A 327 -28.36 -1.69 22.03
N MET A 328 -28.89 -2.75 21.43
CA MET A 328 -30.11 -3.39 21.91
C MET A 328 -29.73 -4.27 23.10
N ILE A 329 -30.12 -3.82 24.29
CA ILE A 329 -29.92 -4.57 25.53
C ILE A 329 -31.23 -5.24 25.88
N ASP A 330 -31.21 -6.56 26.04
CA ASP A 330 -32.37 -7.27 26.53
C ASP A 330 -32.68 -6.81 27.97
N GLN A 331 -33.91 -6.39 28.22
CA GLN A 331 -34.29 -5.75 29.48
C GLN A 331 -34.22 -6.71 30.68
N PHE A 332 -34.32 -8.01 30.43
CA PHE A 332 -34.37 -9.05 31.47
C PHE A 332 -32.98 -9.58 31.83
N SER A 333 -32.17 -9.91 30.82
CA SER A 333 -30.82 -10.45 30.98
C SER A 333 -29.74 -9.38 31.08
N ARG A 334 -30.05 -8.12 30.74
CA ARG A 334 -29.09 -7.01 30.61
C ARG A 334 -27.93 -7.30 29.67
N SER A 335 -28.04 -8.35 28.85
CA SER A 335 -27.03 -8.78 27.90
C SER A 335 -27.35 -8.19 26.52
N PRO A 336 -26.34 -7.96 25.65
CA PRO A 336 -26.61 -7.57 24.28
C PRO A 336 -27.50 -8.61 23.60
N SER A 337 -28.63 -8.14 23.06
CA SER A 337 -29.56 -9.02 22.36
C SER A 337 -29.00 -9.27 20.97
N GLN A 338 -28.45 -10.47 20.75
CA GLN A 338 -28.27 -10.98 19.40
C GLN A 338 -29.68 -11.19 18.83
N MET A 339 -30.01 -10.53 17.72
CA MET A 339 -31.24 -10.89 17.02
C MET A 339 -31.16 -12.39 16.69
N PRO A 340 -32.21 -13.19 16.95
CA PRO A 340 -32.19 -14.59 16.56
C PRO A 340 -31.95 -14.68 15.04
N ASP A 341 -31.08 -15.61 14.63
CA ASP A 341 -30.49 -15.87 13.29
C ASP A 341 -31.46 -15.97 12.08
N GLY A 342 -32.72 -15.54 12.21
CA GLY A 342 -33.72 -15.56 11.14
C GLY A 342 -34.23 -14.18 10.68
N TYR A 343 -33.95 -13.09 11.38
CA TYR A 343 -34.38 -11.74 10.98
C TYR A 343 -33.29 -11.00 10.21
N HIS A 344 -32.86 -11.58 9.10
CA HIS A 344 -32.31 -10.78 8.03
C HIS A 344 -33.47 -9.90 7.50
N TYR A 345 -33.28 -8.58 7.37
CA TYR A 345 -34.25 -7.65 6.77
C TYR A 345 -34.43 -7.92 5.26
N TRP A 346 -34.92 -9.10 4.90
CA TRP A 346 -35.18 -9.50 3.50
C TRP A 346 -36.66 -9.63 3.17
N GLY A 347 -37.58 -9.37 4.11
CA GLY A 347 -39.02 -9.35 3.78
C GLY A 347 -39.88 -8.68 4.83
N GLY A 348 -40.30 -7.43 4.58
CA GLY A 348 -41.49 -6.86 5.22
C GLY A 348 -41.29 -5.75 6.25
N GLY A 349 -40.09 -5.60 6.84
CA GLY A 349 -39.78 -4.46 7.71
C GLY A 349 -39.47 -3.20 6.90
N GLN A 350 -40.49 -2.40 6.56
CA GLN A 350 -40.25 -1.07 5.97
C GLN A 350 -39.82 -0.10 7.06
N ILE A 351 -38.54 0.26 7.09
CA ILE A 351 -38.16 1.53 7.73
C ILE A 351 -38.63 2.62 6.78
N HIS A 352 -39.66 3.36 7.17
CA HIS A 352 -40.09 4.53 6.41
C HIS A 352 -39.10 5.66 6.67
N PRO A 353 -38.25 6.04 5.71
CA PRO A 353 -37.49 7.25 5.88
C PRO A 353 -38.44 8.43 6.05
N GLY A 354 -38.21 9.23 7.09
CA GLY A 354 -38.84 10.53 7.19
C GLY A 354 -38.57 11.31 5.90
N THR A 355 -39.58 11.97 5.37
CA THR A 355 -39.40 12.99 4.33
C THR A 355 -39.31 14.33 5.05
N ARG A 356 -38.25 15.09 4.80
CA ARG A 356 -38.10 16.44 5.34
C ARG A 356 -39.20 17.37 4.79
N LYS A 357 -39.40 18.52 5.45
CA LYS A 357 -40.34 19.56 4.98
C LYS A 357 -40.03 20.07 3.56
N ASP A 358 -38.77 19.91 3.12
CA ASP A 358 -38.29 20.28 1.79
C ASP A 358 -38.44 19.16 0.74
N GLY A 359 -38.98 17.99 1.11
CA GLY A 359 -39.20 16.85 0.22
C GLY A 359 -38.03 15.86 0.13
N THR A 360 -36.92 16.10 0.83
CA THR A 360 -35.75 15.19 0.80
C THR A 360 -36.07 13.89 1.53
N LYS A 361 -35.83 12.74 0.88
CA LYS A 361 -36.01 11.41 1.47
C LYS A 361 -34.77 11.02 2.26
N LEU A 362 -34.94 10.61 3.52
CA LEU A 362 -33.88 9.93 4.26
C LEU A 362 -33.67 8.52 3.67
N HIS A 363 -32.52 7.90 3.90
CA HIS A 363 -32.28 6.51 3.48
C HIS A 363 -31.66 5.75 4.65
N PRO A 364 -32.45 5.00 5.44
CA PRO A 364 -31.88 4.12 6.44
C PRO A 364 -31.25 2.92 5.73
N ILE A 365 -29.98 2.68 5.98
CA ILE A 365 -29.33 1.42 5.63
C ILE A 365 -29.03 0.70 6.96
N PRO A 366 -29.50 -0.52 7.19
CA PRO A 366 -29.20 -1.24 8.42
C PRO A 366 -27.81 -1.88 8.39
N GLY A 367 -27.03 -1.72 9.46
CA GLY A 367 -25.77 -2.43 9.73
C GLY A 367 -25.98 -3.71 10.56
N SER A 368 -24.99 -4.61 10.57
CA SER A 368 -25.08 -5.94 11.18
C SER A 368 -25.37 -5.92 12.68
N PHE A 369 -26.16 -6.88 13.16
CA PHE A 369 -26.68 -6.98 14.53
C PHE A 369 -26.01 -8.08 15.39
N TRP A 370 -24.90 -8.68 14.92
CA TRP A 370 -24.36 -9.91 15.51
C TRP A 370 -23.89 -9.78 16.97
N THR A 371 -23.65 -8.56 17.46
CA THR A 371 -23.25 -8.27 18.85
C THR A 371 -24.30 -7.50 19.64
N GLY A 372 -25.51 -7.33 19.10
CA GLY A 372 -26.54 -6.45 19.66
C GLY A 372 -26.24 -4.96 19.50
N VAL A 373 -25.09 -4.59 18.93
CA VAL A 373 -24.75 -3.21 18.57
C VAL A 373 -25.31 -2.91 17.18
N PHE A 374 -25.88 -1.73 16.99
CA PHE A 374 -26.34 -1.24 15.69
C PHE A 374 -25.74 0.14 15.40
N ALA A 375 -25.58 0.42 14.11
CA ALA A 375 -25.26 1.75 13.61
C ALA A 375 -26.13 2.05 12.38
N PHE A 376 -26.66 3.27 12.29
CA PHE A 376 -27.20 3.80 11.05
C PHE A 376 -26.83 5.28 10.87
N GLY A 377 -26.56 5.68 9.64
CA GLY A 377 -26.36 7.07 9.24
C GLY A 377 -27.67 7.65 8.72
N MET A 378 -27.96 8.89 9.12
CA MET A 378 -28.94 9.74 8.47
C MET A 378 -28.18 10.90 7.84
N GLY A 379 -28.42 11.14 6.58
CA GLY A 379 -27.83 12.26 5.87
C GLY A 379 -28.90 13.13 5.24
N THR A 380 -28.54 14.38 5.02
CA THR A 380 -29.49 15.46 4.76
C THR A 380 -29.56 15.90 3.30
N ASP A 381 -28.70 15.32 2.46
CA ASP A 381 -28.57 15.61 1.03
C ASP A 381 -28.01 14.39 0.26
N ASP A 382 -28.03 14.40 -1.07
CA ASP A 382 -27.53 13.28 -1.87
C ASP A 382 -26.02 13.03 -1.68
N SER A 383 -25.25 14.08 -1.37
CA SER A 383 -23.81 13.95 -1.07
C SER A 383 -23.53 13.12 0.19
N SER A 384 -24.45 13.15 1.14
CA SER A 384 -24.41 12.34 2.37
C SER A 384 -24.81 10.88 2.16
N LEU A 385 -25.43 10.52 1.02
CA LEU A 385 -25.76 9.14 0.68
C LEU A 385 -24.51 8.33 0.31
N ALA A 386 -23.55 8.96 -0.37
CA ALA A 386 -22.23 8.36 -0.61
C ALA A 386 -21.53 8.10 0.73
N THR A 387 -21.45 9.12 1.60
CA THR A 387 -20.91 8.99 2.97
C THR A 387 -21.56 7.87 3.77
N GLN A 388 -22.89 7.72 3.67
CA GLN A 388 -23.63 6.62 4.29
C GLN A 388 -23.15 5.28 3.74
N LYS A 389 -23.18 5.05 2.42
CA LYS A 389 -22.72 3.78 1.82
C LYS A 389 -21.30 3.38 2.25
N ALA A 390 -20.39 4.36 2.34
CA ALA A 390 -19.05 4.18 2.89
C ALA A 390 -19.04 3.67 4.33
N LEU A 391 -19.76 4.37 5.22
CA LEU A 391 -19.92 4.00 6.63
C LEU A 391 -20.45 2.58 6.82
N TYR A 392 -21.22 2.03 5.89
CA TYR A 392 -21.74 0.66 6.00
C TYR A 392 -20.81 -0.42 5.46
N SER A 393 -20.02 -0.12 4.42
CA SER A 393 -19.06 -1.09 3.87
C SER A 393 -18.00 -1.54 4.89
N SER A 394 -17.65 -0.69 5.86
CA SER A 394 -16.72 -1.02 6.94
C SER A 394 -17.24 -2.05 7.94
N TYR A 395 -18.56 -2.27 8.03
CA TYR A 395 -19.19 -3.18 9.01
C TYR A 395 -19.50 -4.59 8.45
N TYR A 396 -19.44 -4.80 7.14
CA TYR A 396 -19.68 -6.11 6.52
C TYR A 396 -18.41 -6.96 6.32
N HIS A 397 -17.25 -6.45 6.72
CA HIS A 397 -15.95 -7.15 6.64
C HIS A 397 -15.37 -7.54 8.02
N ILE A 398 -16.21 -7.63 9.06
CA ILE A 398 -15.84 -8.16 10.39
C ILE A 398 -16.24 -9.62 10.48
#